data_AF-A0A925UTQ5-F1
#
_entry.id   AF-A0A925UTQ5-F1
#
_cell.length_a   1.000
_cell.length_b   1.000
_cell.length_c   1.000
_cell.angle_alpha   90.00
_cell.angle_beta   90.00
_cell.angle_gamma   90.00
#
_symmetry.space_group_name_H-M   'P 1'
#
loop_
_entity.id
_entity.type
_entity.pdbx_description
1 polymer ?
#
loop_
_entity_poly.entity_id
_entity_poly.type
_entity_poly.pdbx_seq_one_letter_code
_entity_poly.pdbx_strand_id
1 'polypeptide(L)'
;MQHNEDLDFLKGIGIFFVVLGHCFTTSLITKYSNLVMLKDIIYTFHMPLFFIVSGYIQGLRPYNINKLKKFSFHQIRRLLIPYFAWSIILYTFYFFLNNLNVISIPEDISLNPIYLFSDILTYNVRTGNALWFVYILFIIYIVSYFIHSFIDKKATNIFFIIIVLCLGFSANIYLTDEMFVLKRFLVMWIYYEIGTFIGINIKDINFKANKVLSIILLGLYAFVFILYI
;
A
#
# COMPACT_ATOMS: atom_id res chain seq x y z
N MET A 1 -17.16 -6.08 -16.86
CA MET A 1 -16.36 -6.97 -15.99
C MET A 1 -17.35 -7.66 -15.09
N GLN A 2 -17.44 -8.99 -15.14
CA GLN A 2 -18.26 -9.77 -14.21
C GLN A 2 -17.80 -9.47 -12.77
N HIS A 3 -18.75 -9.38 -11.86
CA HIS A 3 -18.50 -9.31 -10.43
C HIS A 3 -17.74 -10.57 -10.02
N ASN A 4 -16.58 -10.41 -9.38
CA ASN A 4 -15.75 -11.51 -8.91
C ASN A 4 -15.83 -11.54 -7.39
N GLU A 5 -16.65 -12.46 -6.88
CA GLU A 5 -16.95 -12.63 -5.45
C GLU A 5 -15.69 -12.90 -4.64
N ASP A 6 -14.72 -13.64 -5.18
CA ASP A 6 -13.44 -13.94 -4.52
C ASP A 6 -12.61 -12.67 -4.28
N LEU A 7 -12.62 -11.72 -5.23
CA LEU A 7 -11.91 -10.45 -5.06
C LEU A 7 -12.54 -9.57 -3.99
N ASP A 8 -13.86 -9.56 -3.90
CA ASP A 8 -14.56 -8.76 -2.89
C ASP A 8 -14.43 -9.40 -1.51
N PHE A 9 -14.40 -10.73 -1.43
CA PHE A 9 -14.04 -11.46 -0.22
C PHE A 9 -12.62 -11.14 0.27
N LEU A 10 -11.61 -11.14 -0.62
CA LEU A 10 -10.24 -10.77 -0.26
C LEU A 10 -10.13 -9.34 0.27
N LYS A 11 -10.82 -8.38 -0.36
CA LYS A 11 -10.87 -7.00 0.15
C LYS A 11 -11.52 -6.93 1.51
N GLY A 12 -12.62 -7.66 1.73
CA GLY A 12 -13.30 -7.74 3.02
C GLY A 12 -12.38 -8.28 4.12
N ILE A 13 -11.68 -9.39 3.84
CA ILE A 13 -10.65 -9.94 4.74
C ILE A 13 -9.55 -8.92 5.01
N GLY A 14 -9.03 -8.25 3.97
CA GLY A 14 -8.01 -7.20 4.13
C GLY A 14 -8.47 -6.08 5.05
N ILE A 15 -9.70 -5.59 4.88
CA ILE A 15 -10.27 -4.53 5.73
C ILE A 15 -10.44 -5.01 7.17
N PHE A 16 -10.93 -6.23 7.37
CA PHE A 16 -11.02 -6.83 8.70
C PHE A 16 -9.67 -6.83 9.41
N PHE A 17 -8.60 -7.23 8.72
CA PHE A 17 -7.26 -7.25 9.31
C PHE A 17 -6.65 -5.87 9.54
N VAL A 18 -6.99 -4.84 8.73
CA VAL A 18 -6.63 -3.44 9.04
C VAL A 18 -7.22 -3.03 10.38
N VAL A 19 -8.54 -3.23 10.56
CA VAL A 19 -9.24 -2.84 11.78
C VAL A 19 -8.68 -3.62 12.97
N LEU A 20 -8.51 -4.94 12.81
CA LEU A 20 -7.96 -5.80 13.85
C LEU A 20 -6.54 -5.39 14.25
N GLY A 21 -5.68 -5.03 13.29
CA GLY A 21 -4.33 -4.53 13.54
C GLY A 21 -4.33 -3.25 14.39
N HIS A 22 -5.26 -2.33 14.12
CA HIS A 22 -5.42 -1.09 14.89
C HIS A 22 -6.05 -1.28 16.27
N CYS A 23 -6.75 -2.40 16.52
CA CYS A 23 -7.24 -2.74 17.86
C CYS A 23 -6.10 -3.10 18.83
N PHE A 24 -4.94 -3.54 18.34
CA PHE A 24 -3.77 -3.82 19.18
C PHE A 24 -3.02 -2.53 19.54
N THR A 25 -3.57 -1.81 20.52
CA THR A 25 -2.97 -0.60 21.09
C THR A 25 -1.73 -0.94 21.92
N THR A 26 -0.83 0.03 22.07
CA THR A 26 0.38 -0.09 22.91
C THR A 26 0.06 -0.54 24.35
N SER A 27 -1.05 -0.10 24.93
CA SER A 27 -1.48 -0.51 26.28
C SER A 27 -1.94 -1.96 26.38
N LEU A 28 -2.50 -2.54 25.32
CA LEU A 28 -2.88 -3.96 25.29
C LEU A 28 -1.67 -4.86 25.07
N ILE A 29 -0.72 -4.40 24.23
CA ILE A 29 0.50 -5.13 23.90
C ILE A 29 1.44 -5.22 25.11
N THR A 30 1.61 -4.14 25.88
CA THR A 30 2.42 -4.17 27.11
C THR A 30 1.85 -5.08 28.19
N LYS A 31 0.53 -5.30 28.18
CA LYS A 31 -0.17 -6.19 29.11
C LYS A 31 -0.14 -7.67 28.68
N TYR A 32 -0.07 -7.95 27.38
CA TYR A 32 -0.08 -9.30 26.83
C TYR A 32 0.96 -9.43 25.71
N SER A 33 2.16 -9.91 26.06
CA SER A 33 3.30 -10.04 25.12
C SER A 33 3.00 -10.89 23.88
N ASN A 34 2.14 -11.91 24.00
CA ASN A 34 1.72 -12.73 22.85
C ASN A 34 0.93 -11.94 21.79
N LEU A 35 0.36 -10.78 22.14
CA LEU A 35 -0.32 -9.90 21.19
C LEU A 35 0.66 -9.11 20.32
N VAL A 36 1.93 -8.97 20.73
CA VAL A 36 2.99 -8.38 19.89
C VAL A 36 3.14 -9.19 18.60
N MET A 37 3.36 -10.50 18.76
CA MET A 37 3.58 -11.42 17.64
C MET A 37 2.37 -11.46 16.70
N LEU A 38 1.15 -11.46 17.26
CA LEU A 38 -0.07 -11.48 16.46
C LEU A 38 -0.28 -10.16 15.69
N LYS A 39 0.04 -9.02 16.30
CA LYS A 39 0.07 -7.72 15.62
C LYS A 39 1.08 -7.72 14.48
N ASP A 40 2.32 -8.16 14.72
CA ASP A 40 3.36 -8.15 13.69
C ASP A 40 2.97 -9.02 12.50
N ILE A 41 2.43 -10.22 12.76
CA ILE A 41 1.87 -11.09 11.72
C ILE A 41 0.80 -10.35 10.91
N ILE A 42 -0.19 -9.72 11.55
CA ILE A 42 -1.22 -8.95 10.83
C ILE A 42 -0.58 -7.83 9.99
N TYR A 43 0.38 -7.10 10.57
CA TYR A 43 1.04 -5.97 9.91
C TYR A 43 1.83 -6.35 8.65
N THR A 44 2.30 -7.58 8.59
CA THR A 44 3.08 -8.04 7.44
C THR A 44 2.24 -8.38 6.21
N PHE A 45 0.98 -8.79 6.31
CA PHE A 45 0.19 -9.16 5.12
C PHE A 45 -0.92 -8.19 4.75
N HIS A 46 -1.55 -7.51 5.73
CA HIS A 46 -2.79 -6.79 5.43
C HIS A 46 -2.59 -5.66 4.40
N MET A 47 -1.49 -4.91 4.50
CA MET A 47 -1.17 -3.86 3.53
C MET A 47 -0.70 -4.41 2.20
N PRO A 48 0.30 -5.32 2.14
CA PRO A 48 0.68 -5.99 0.89
C PRO A 48 -0.47 -6.61 0.12
N LEU A 49 -1.46 -7.19 0.81
CA LEU A 49 -2.64 -7.78 0.18
C LEU A 49 -3.40 -6.76 -0.68
N PHE A 50 -3.63 -5.55 -0.18
CA PHE A 50 -4.28 -4.50 -0.97
C PHE A 50 -3.48 -4.12 -2.21
N PHE A 51 -2.14 -4.02 -2.10
CA PHE A 51 -1.29 -3.74 -3.25
C PHE A 51 -1.34 -4.87 -4.29
N ILE A 52 -1.28 -6.14 -3.87
CA ILE A 52 -1.40 -7.30 -4.77
C ILE A 52 -2.76 -7.29 -5.48
N VAL A 53 -3.86 -7.13 -4.74
CA VAL A 53 -5.22 -7.11 -5.31
C VAL A 53 -5.38 -5.93 -6.28
N SER A 54 -4.88 -4.75 -5.92
CA SER A 54 -4.93 -3.58 -6.78
C SER A 54 -4.11 -3.73 -8.06
N GLY A 55 -2.92 -4.32 -7.97
CA GLY A 55 -2.07 -4.67 -9.11
C GLY A 55 -2.74 -5.70 -10.00
N TYR A 56 -3.30 -6.76 -9.43
CA TYR A 56 -4.07 -7.77 -10.16
C TYR A 56 -5.20 -7.14 -11.00
N ILE A 57 -6.02 -6.29 -10.37
CA ILE A 57 -7.11 -5.59 -11.07
C ILE A 57 -6.58 -4.69 -12.19
N GLN A 58 -5.39 -4.10 -12.04
CA GLN A 58 -4.76 -3.33 -13.11
C GLN A 58 -4.25 -4.22 -14.24
N GLY A 59 -3.60 -5.34 -13.92
CA GLY A 59 -3.07 -6.30 -14.91
C GLY A 59 -4.14 -6.93 -15.81
N LEU A 60 -5.39 -6.99 -15.34
CA LEU A 60 -6.55 -7.41 -16.15
C LEU A 60 -6.94 -6.40 -17.24
N ARG A 61 -6.42 -5.18 -17.21
CA ARG A 61 -6.77 -4.09 -18.13
C ARG A 61 -5.67 -3.91 -19.18
N PRO A 62 -6.02 -3.60 -20.44
CA PRO A 62 -5.03 -3.27 -21.45
C PRO A 62 -4.33 -1.94 -21.13
N TYR A 63 -3.02 -1.90 -21.35
CA TYR A 63 -2.21 -0.70 -21.21
C TYR A 63 -2.15 0.06 -22.52
N ASN A 64 -2.31 1.38 -22.44
CA ASN A 64 -2.19 2.27 -23.60
C ASN A 64 -1.83 3.67 -23.13
N ILE A 65 -0.71 4.20 -23.64
CA ILE A 65 -0.18 5.52 -23.28
C ILE A 65 -1.17 6.65 -23.60
N ASN A 66 -1.93 6.55 -24.70
CA ASN A 66 -2.93 7.55 -25.08
C ASN A 66 -4.09 7.64 -24.07
N LYS A 67 -4.32 6.57 -23.30
CA LYS A 67 -5.33 6.53 -22.22
C LYS A 67 -4.77 6.92 -20.85
N LEU A 68 -3.46 7.15 -20.71
CA LEU A 68 -2.80 7.49 -19.44
C LEU A 68 -3.47 8.70 -18.79
N LYS A 69 -3.70 9.79 -19.53
CA LYS A 69 -4.32 11.01 -18.97
C LYS A 69 -5.70 10.72 -18.37
N LYS A 70 -6.55 9.98 -19.10
CA LYS A 70 -7.88 9.59 -18.64
C LYS A 70 -7.81 8.66 -17.43
N PHE A 71 -6.87 7.72 -17.44
CA PHE A 71 -6.61 6.82 -16.32
C PHE A 71 -6.15 7.58 -15.07
N SER A 72 -5.13 8.43 -15.18
CA SER A 72 -4.61 9.22 -14.07
C SER A 72 -5.67 10.12 -13.46
N PHE A 73 -6.50 10.77 -14.28
CA PHE A 73 -7.59 11.61 -13.78
C PHE A 73 -8.66 10.81 -13.01
N HIS A 74 -8.97 9.60 -13.48
CA HIS A 74 -9.82 8.67 -12.74
C HIS A 74 -9.18 8.27 -11.40
N GLN A 75 -7.88 7.98 -11.36
CA GLN A 75 -7.18 7.63 -10.12
C GLN A 75 -7.12 8.80 -9.14
N ILE A 76 -6.91 10.04 -9.63
CA ILE A 76 -6.95 11.25 -8.82
C ILE A 76 -8.30 11.36 -8.11
N ARG A 77 -9.41 11.24 -8.84
CA ARG A 77 -10.75 11.34 -8.25
C ARG A 77 -11.05 10.21 -7.27
N ARG A 78 -10.57 9.01 -7.55
CA ARG A 78 -10.85 7.82 -6.75
C ARG A 78 -10.00 7.73 -5.48
N LEU A 79 -8.74 8.16 -5.53
CA LEU A 79 -7.76 7.94 -4.46
C LEU A 79 -7.22 9.26 -3.90
N LEU A 80 -6.70 10.12 -4.75
CA LEU A 80 -5.98 11.32 -4.32
C LEU A 80 -6.90 12.38 -3.68
N ILE A 81 -8.09 12.61 -4.24
CA ILE A 81 -9.06 13.55 -3.68
C ILE A 81 -9.55 13.08 -2.30
N PRO A 82 -10.04 11.83 -2.13
CA PRO A 82 -10.39 11.32 -0.80
C PRO A 82 -9.22 11.34 0.19
N TYR A 83 -8.01 11.03 -0.27
CA TYR A 83 -6.80 11.11 0.53
C TYR A 83 -6.60 12.52 1.09
N PHE A 84 -6.51 13.55 0.24
CA PHE A 84 -6.30 14.92 0.73
C PHE A 84 -7.44 15.40 1.61
N ALA A 85 -8.70 15.09 1.27
CA ALA A 85 -9.85 15.49 2.08
C ALA A 85 -9.73 14.94 3.50
N TRP A 86 -9.48 13.63 3.65
CA TRP A 86 -9.34 13.00 4.95
C TRP A 86 -8.06 13.40 5.68
N SER A 87 -6.94 13.54 4.98
CA SER A 87 -5.67 13.98 5.57
C SER A 87 -5.77 15.40 6.15
N ILE A 88 -6.44 16.33 5.45
CA ILE A 88 -6.69 17.68 5.96
C ILE A 88 -7.58 17.62 7.21
N ILE A 89 -8.69 16.88 7.16
CA ILE A 89 -9.60 16.73 8.30
C ILE A 89 -8.86 16.19 9.53
N LEU A 90 -8.09 15.11 9.37
CA LEU A 90 -7.34 14.51 10.48
C LEU A 90 -6.24 15.44 10.98
N TYR A 91 -5.43 16.00 10.09
CA TYR A 91 -4.35 16.91 10.47
C TYR A 91 -4.88 18.09 11.29
N THR A 92 -5.96 18.73 10.82
CA THR A 92 -6.63 19.81 11.55
C THR A 92 -7.22 19.34 12.87
N PHE A 93 -7.83 18.16 12.92
CA PHE A 93 -8.36 17.58 14.16
C PHE A 93 -7.26 17.35 15.20
N TYR A 94 -6.14 16.74 14.81
CA TYR A 94 -4.99 16.50 15.69
C TYR A 94 -4.30 17.80 16.13
N PHE A 95 -4.22 18.81 15.25
CA PHE A 95 -3.76 20.16 15.61
C PHE A 95 -4.58 20.76 16.76
N PHE A 96 -5.92 20.69 16.67
CA PHE A 96 -6.79 21.20 17.73
C PHE A 96 -6.66 20.42 19.04
N LEU A 97 -6.61 19.09 18.99
CA LEU A 97 -6.44 18.28 20.19
C LEU A 97 -5.10 18.55 20.90
N ASN A 98 -4.03 18.78 20.13
CA ASN A 98 -2.72 19.16 20.66
C ASN A 98 -2.76 20.55 21.32
N ASN A 99 -3.35 21.54 20.66
CA ASN A 99 -3.43 22.91 21.20
C ASN A 99 -4.36 23.03 22.42
N LEU A 100 -5.37 22.17 22.53
CA LEU A 100 -6.24 22.08 23.70
C LEU A 100 -5.62 21.23 24.83
N ASN A 101 -4.37 20.76 24.67
CA ASN A 101 -3.67 19.88 25.61
C ASN A 101 -4.43 18.59 25.94
N VAL A 102 -5.30 18.12 25.05
CA VAL A 102 -6.03 16.84 25.21
C VAL A 102 -5.10 15.65 24.95
N ILE A 103 -4.19 15.83 24.00
CA ILE A 103 -3.11 14.89 23.65
C ILE A 103 -1.81 15.67 23.50
N SER A 104 -0.68 15.01 23.72
CA SER A 104 0.65 15.57 23.46
C SER A 104 1.23 14.92 22.21
N ILE A 105 1.30 15.68 21.12
CA ILE A 105 1.92 15.21 19.87
C ILE A 105 3.37 15.73 19.83
N PRO A 106 4.37 14.86 19.65
CA PRO A 106 5.78 15.28 19.63
C PRO A 106 6.20 15.98 18.32
N GLU A 107 5.33 15.95 17.30
CA GLU A 107 5.57 16.52 15.98
C GLU A 107 5.10 17.97 15.94
N ASP A 108 5.85 18.86 15.29
CA ASP A 108 5.48 20.27 15.12
C ASP A 108 4.38 20.42 14.07
N ILE A 109 3.13 20.55 14.51
CA ILE A 109 1.96 20.66 13.64
C ILE A 109 1.59 22.14 13.43
N SER A 110 1.39 22.54 12.18
CA SER A 110 1.06 23.91 11.81
C SER A 110 -0.05 23.98 10.76
N LEU A 111 -1.03 24.86 10.96
CA LEU A 111 -2.09 25.12 9.97
C LEU A 111 -1.68 26.08 8.84
N ASN A 112 -0.43 26.55 8.82
CA ASN A 112 0.07 27.30 7.69
C ASN A 112 0.00 26.41 6.43
N PRO A 113 -0.63 26.86 5.33
CA PRO A 113 -0.87 26.03 4.16
C PRO A 113 0.39 25.34 3.62
N ILE A 114 1.54 26.01 3.61
CA ILE A 114 2.78 25.45 3.06
C ILE A 114 3.24 24.26 3.89
N TYR A 115 3.27 24.41 5.21
CA TYR A 115 3.68 23.35 6.15
C TYR A 115 2.68 22.20 6.17
N LEU A 116 1.38 22.50 6.21
CA LEU A 116 0.33 21.49 6.14
C LEU A 116 0.44 20.66 4.85
N PHE A 117 0.63 21.31 3.70
CA PHE A 117 0.79 20.60 2.44
C PHE A 117 2.09 19.79 2.40
N SER A 118 3.21 20.34 2.89
CA SER A 118 4.46 19.59 2.96
C SER A 118 4.31 18.35 3.83
N ASP A 119 3.71 18.48 5.02
CA ASP A 119 3.57 17.37 5.96
C ASP A 119 2.68 16.25 5.42
N ILE A 120 1.61 16.60 4.70
CA ILE A 120 0.74 15.63 4.04
C ILE A 120 1.45 14.94 2.86
N LEU A 121 2.33 15.63 2.14
CA LEU A 121 3.04 15.07 0.99
C LEU A 121 4.25 14.23 1.39
N THR A 122 5.07 14.70 2.32
CA THR A 122 6.31 14.03 2.76
C THR A 122 6.08 13.07 3.91
N TYR A 123 4.92 13.13 4.55
CA TYR A 123 4.57 12.29 5.69
C TYR A 123 5.43 12.59 6.94
N ASN A 124 5.76 13.86 7.15
CA ASN A 124 6.54 14.32 8.31
C ASN A 124 5.74 14.17 9.62
N VAL A 125 4.43 14.40 9.57
CA VAL A 125 3.51 14.20 10.69
C VAL A 125 2.85 12.83 10.54
N ARG A 126 3.25 11.87 11.38
CA ARG A 126 2.77 10.48 11.32
C ARG A 126 1.58 10.24 12.22
N THR A 127 1.28 11.17 13.12
CA THR A 127 0.17 11.05 14.08
C THR A 127 -1.17 11.01 13.37
N GLY A 128 -1.98 9.98 13.67
CA GLY A 128 -3.31 9.80 13.09
C GLY A 128 -3.34 9.19 11.68
N ASN A 129 -2.19 8.78 11.16
CA ASN A 129 -1.99 8.70 9.73
C ASN A 129 -2.05 7.22 9.25
N ALA A 130 -3.28 6.71 9.10
CA ALA A 130 -3.57 5.40 8.49
C ALA A 130 -3.62 5.45 6.95
N LEU A 131 -3.52 6.65 6.37
CA LEU A 131 -3.83 6.90 4.96
C LEU A 131 -2.63 6.81 4.01
N TRP A 132 -1.42 6.59 4.53
CA TRP A 132 -0.19 6.51 3.71
C TRP A 132 -0.36 5.56 2.54
N PHE A 133 -1.03 4.42 2.75
CA PHE A 133 -1.13 3.40 1.71
C PHE A 133 -1.96 3.86 0.53
N VAL A 134 -3.00 4.69 0.74
CA VAL A 134 -3.82 5.22 -0.36
C VAL A 134 -2.98 6.12 -1.24
N TYR A 135 -2.13 6.94 -0.62
CA TYR A 135 -1.20 7.83 -1.31
C TYR A 135 -0.14 7.04 -2.08
N ILE A 136 0.53 6.08 -1.44
CA ILE A 136 1.51 5.23 -2.09
C ILE A 136 0.89 4.42 -3.23
N LEU A 137 -0.30 3.86 -3.02
CA LEU A 137 -1.03 3.09 -4.02
C LEU A 137 -1.38 3.96 -5.23
N PHE A 138 -1.78 5.21 -5.03
CA PHE A 138 -2.02 6.16 -6.11
C PHE A 138 -0.75 6.39 -6.97
N ILE A 139 0.40 6.61 -6.34
CA ILE A 139 1.67 6.82 -7.04
C ILE A 139 2.02 5.57 -7.86
N ILE A 140 1.95 4.38 -7.25
CA ILE A 140 2.25 3.11 -7.92
C ILE A 140 1.29 2.87 -9.09
N TYR A 141 -0.02 3.15 -8.93
CA TYR A 141 -1.01 3.03 -10.01
C TYR A 141 -0.56 3.76 -11.29
N ILE A 142 -0.13 5.02 -11.14
CA ILE A 142 0.28 5.86 -12.28
C ILE A 142 1.60 5.37 -12.86
N VAL A 143 2.62 5.17 -12.01
CA VAL A 143 3.97 4.78 -12.44
C VAL A 143 3.94 3.41 -13.12
N SER A 144 3.28 2.42 -12.51
CA SER A 144 3.12 1.08 -13.08
C SER A 144 2.34 1.11 -14.39
N TYR A 145 1.25 1.88 -14.49
CA TYR A 145 0.50 1.99 -15.76
C TYR A 145 1.37 2.58 -16.88
N PHE A 146 2.12 3.64 -16.57
CA PHE A 146 3.01 4.27 -17.53
C PHE A 146 4.09 3.29 -18.01
N ILE A 147 4.77 2.59 -17.10
CA ILE A 147 5.83 1.64 -17.47
C ILE A 147 5.28 0.46 -18.28
N HIS A 148 4.17 -0.14 -17.86
CA HIS A 148 3.54 -1.26 -18.58
C HIS A 148 2.95 -0.85 -19.93
N SER A 149 2.79 0.44 -20.21
CA SER A 149 2.44 0.91 -21.55
C SER A 149 3.58 0.74 -22.58
N PHE A 150 4.78 0.38 -22.12
CA PHE A 150 5.96 0.06 -22.94
C PHE A 150 6.43 -1.41 -22.78
N ILE A 151 5.79 -2.20 -21.92
CA ILE A 151 6.14 -3.61 -21.69
C ILE A 151 5.19 -4.50 -22.48
N ASP A 152 5.63 -4.95 -23.64
CA ASP A 152 4.82 -5.84 -24.49
C ASP A 152 5.17 -7.33 -24.29
N LYS A 153 6.41 -7.64 -23.92
CA LYS A 153 6.92 -9.01 -23.86
C LYS A 153 6.93 -9.54 -22.44
N LYS A 154 6.64 -10.84 -22.29
CA LYS A 154 6.71 -11.53 -20.99
C LYS A 154 8.11 -11.47 -20.37
N ALA A 155 9.15 -11.63 -21.18
CA ALA A 155 10.54 -11.58 -20.71
C ALA A 155 10.93 -10.20 -20.14
N THR A 156 10.49 -9.11 -20.78
CA THR A 156 10.75 -7.75 -20.29
C THR A 156 9.96 -7.45 -19.01
N ASN A 157 8.76 -8.02 -18.87
CA ASN A 157 7.99 -7.94 -17.63
C ASN A 157 8.70 -8.68 -16.47
N ILE A 158 9.18 -9.91 -16.69
CA ILE A 158 9.93 -10.67 -15.67
C ILE A 158 11.20 -9.90 -15.26
N PHE A 159 11.95 -9.36 -16.23
CA PHE A 159 13.13 -8.55 -15.94
C PHE A 159 12.79 -7.30 -15.12
N PHE A 160 11.68 -6.63 -15.45
CA PHE A 160 11.20 -5.48 -14.69
C PHE A 160 10.82 -5.84 -13.23
N ILE A 161 10.15 -6.98 -13.02
CA ILE A 161 9.84 -7.48 -11.66
C ILE A 161 11.12 -7.72 -10.86
N ILE A 162 12.15 -8.30 -11.47
CA ILE A 162 13.46 -8.50 -10.81
C ILE A 162 14.08 -7.15 -10.42
N ILE A 163 14.01 -6.14 -11.28
CA ILE A 163 14.49 -4.79 -10.95
C ILE A 163 13.73 -4.22 -9.76
N VAL A 164 12.39 -4.29 -9.76
CA VAL A 164 11.56 -3.77 -8.67
C VAL A 164 11.83 -4.53 -7.36
N LEU A 165 12.06 -5.84 -7.42
CA LEU A 165 12.48 -6.65 -6.27
C LEU A 165 13.82 -6.18 -5.70
N CYS A 166 14.84 -6.00 -6.54
CA CYS A 166 16.15 -5.51 -6.11
C CYS A 166 16.07 -4.11 -5.51
N LEU A 167 15.29 -3.21 -6.12
CA LEU A 167 15.10 -1.84 -5.63
C LEU A 167 14.34 -1.79 -4.31
N GLY A 168 13.28 -2.59 -4.15
CA GLY A 168 12.54 -2.63 -2.88
C GLY A 168 13.38 -3.27 -1.76
N PHE A 169 14.20 -4.27 -2.08
CA PHE A 169 15.14 -4.86 -1.11
C PHE A 169 16.21 -3.87 -0.67
N SER A 170 16.86 -3.18 -1.62
CA SER A 170 17.86 -2.16 -1.29
C SER A 170 17.24 -0.99 -0.53
N ALA A 171 16.04 -0.56 -0.90
CA ALA A 171 15.30 0.47 -0.18
C ALA A 171 15.01 0.11 1.28
N ASN A 172 14.69 -1.15 1.56
CA ASN A 172 14.43 -1.60 2.93
C ASN A 172 15.68 -1.47 3.80
N ILE A 173 16.83 -1.91 3.29
CA ILE A 173 18.11 -1.92 4.00
C ILE A 173 18.69 -0.51 4.16
N TYR A 174 18.70 0.28 3.09
CA TYR A 174 19.50 1.52 3.04
C TYR A 174 18.69 2.80 3.29
N LEU A 175 17.38 2.83 3.04
CA LEU A 175 16.60 4.05 3.27
C LEU A 175 16.18 4.16 4.73
N THR A 176 16.46 5.34 5.29
CA THR A 176 16.03 5.73 6.63
C THR A 176 14.53 6.03 6.66
N ASP A 177 13.97 6.05 7.87
CA ASP A 177 12.55 6.34 8.03
C ASP A 177 12.19 7.78 7.67
N GLU A 178 13.14 8.72 7.64
CA GLU A 178 12.91 10.09 7.15
C GLU A 178 12.43 10.10 5.70
N MET A 179 12.92 9.17 4.87
CA MET A 179 12.48 8.98 3.49
C MET A 179 11.25 8.06 3.41
N PHE A 180 10.28 8.26 4.32
CA PHE A 180 9.15 7.36 4.52
C PHE A 180 8.40 7.04 3.22
N VAL A 181 8.02 8.07 2.46
CA VAL A 181 7.23 7.92 1.22
C VAL A 181 8.01 7.11 0.19
N LEU A 182 9.28 7.43 -0.04
CA LEU A 182 10.12 6.74 -1.02
C LEU A 182 10.34 5.27 -0.62
N LYS A 183 10.69 5.03 0.65
CA LYS A 183 10.88 3.67 1.18
C LYS A 183 9.62 2.83 1.02
N ARG A 184 8.46 3.35 1.44
CA ARG A 184 7.17 2.64 1.31
C ARG A 184 6.78 2.43 -0.14
N PHE A 185 7.02 3.41 -1.01
CA PHE A 185 6.81 3.26 -2.45
C PHE A 185 7.60 2.08 -3.02
N LEU A 186 8.93 2.08 -2.86
CA LEU A 186 9.80 1.04 -3.44
C LEU A 186 9.48 -0.35 -2.90
N VAL A 187 9.22 -0.46 -1.60
CA VAL A 187 8.90 -1.75 -0.98
C VAL A 187 7.51 -2.25 -1.38
N MET A 188 6.50 -1.38 -1.39
CA MET A 188 5.13 -1.79 -1.75
C MET A 188 4.93 -2.02 -3.25
N TRP A 189 5.80 -1.44 -4.08
CA TRP A 189 5.79 -1.66 -5.51
C TRP A 189 6.04 -3.13 -5.88
N ILE A 190 6.86 -3.84 -5.10
CA ILE A 190 7.08 -5.29 -5.25
C ILE A 190 5.74 -6.04 -5.29
N TYR A 191 4.93 -5.84 -4.25
CA TYR A 191 3.65 -6.53 -4.08
C TYR A 191 2.66 -6.17 -5.19
N TYR A 192 2.65 -4.89 -5.56
CA TYR A 192 1.83 -4.41 -6.66
C TYR A 192 2.19 -5.08 -7.99
N GLU A 193 3.47 -5.16 -8.33
CA GLU A 193 3.92 -5.76 -9.58
C GLU A 193 3.71 -7.26 -9.64
N ILE A 194 3.85 -7.97 -8.51
CA ILE A 194 3.45 -9.38 -8.41
C ILE A 194 1.97 -9.52 -8.77
N GLY A 195 1.11 -8.68 -8.20
CA GLY A 195 -0.31 -8.62 -8.53
C GLY A 195 -0.54 -8.37 -10.02
N THR A 196 0.09 -7.35 -10.58
CA THR A 196 0.00 -6.99 -12.01
C THR A 196 0.39 -8.15 -12.91
N PHE A 197 1.52 -8.81 -12.62
CA PHE A 197 1.98 -9.97 -13.37
C PHE A 197 0.98 -11.12 -13.33
N ILE A 198 0.40 -11.40 -12.16
CA ILE A 198 -0.66 -12.41 -12.01
C ILE A 198 -1.87 -11.99 -12.85
N GLY A 199 -2.31 -10.74 -12.81
CA GLY A 199 -3.47 -10.27 -13.60
C GLY A 199 -3.27 -10.36 -15.11
N ILE A 200 -2.05 -10.12 -15.59
CA ILE A 200 -1.73 -10.24 -17.02
C ILE A 200 -1.77 -11.70 -17.47
N ASN A 201 -1.28 -12.64 -16.66
CA ASN A 201 -1.12 -14.05 -17.06
C ASN A 201 -2.27 -14.98 -16.63
N ILE A 202 -2.97 -14.64 -15.55
CA ILE A 202 -4.03 -15.46 -14.92
C ILE A 202 -5.29 -14.60 -14.82
N LYS A 203 -6.18 -14.74 -15.81
CA LYS A 203 -7.39 -13.92 -15.91
C LYS A 203 -8.48 -14.31 -14.90
N ASP A 204 -8.52 -15.59 -14.53
CA ASP A 204 -9.49 -16.12 -13.56
C ASP A 204 -8.74 -16.75 -12.38
N ILE A 205 -8.76 -16.07 -11.23
CA ILE A 205 -8.34 -16.67 -9.97
C ILE A 205 -9.50 -17.52 -9.48
N ASN A 206 -9.31 -18.85 -9.43
CA ASN A 206 -10.17 -19.76 -8.71
C ASN A 206 -9.38 -20.34 -7.52
N PHE A 207 -9.67 -19.87 -6.32
CA PHE A 207 -8.93 -20.26 -5.09
C PHE A 207 -9.07 -21.75 -4.77
N LYS A 208 -10.17 -22.41 -5.18
CA LYS A 208 -10.35 -23.85 -4.97
C LYS A 208 -9.49 -24.71 -5.91
N ALA A 209 -9.11 -24.18 -7.07
CA ALA A 209 -8.36 -24.93 -8.08
C ALA A 209 -6.83 -24.71 -8.01
N ASN A 210 -6.38 -23.53 -7.58
CA ASN A 210 -4.98 -23.11 -7.74
C ASN A 210 -4.18 -23.11 -6.42
N LYS A 211 -4.07 -24.28 -5.77
CA LYS A 211 -3.23 -24.49 -4.57
C LYS A 211 -1.80 -23.98 -4.75
N VAL A 212 -1.24 -24.10 -5.96
CA VAL A 212 0.11 -23.65 -6.30
C VAL A 212 0.23 -22.12 -6.23
N LEU A 213 -0.76 -21.37 -6.72
CA LEU A 213 -0.75 -19.90 -6.62
C LEU A 213 -0.83 -19.44 -5.16
N SER A 214 -1.66 -20.10 -4.35
CA SER A 214 -1.77 -19.82 -2.92
C SER A 214 -0.45 -20.12 -2.19
N ILE A 215 0.23 -21.20 -2.53
CA ILE A 215 1.54 -21.57 -1.95
C ILE A 215 2.65 -20.61 -2.40
N ILE A 216 2.66 -20.17 -3.66
CA ILE A 216 3.64 -19.18 -4.16
C ILE A 216 3.42 -17.82 -3.49
N LEU A 217 2.17 -17.38 -3.33
CA LEU A 217 1.85 -16.15 -2.60
C LEU A 217 2.24 -16.26 -1.12
N LEU A 218 2.01 -17.41 -0.47
CA LEU A 218 2.45 -17.69 0.90
C LEU A 218 3.98 -17.76 1.03
N GLY A 219 4.68 -18.31 0.03
CA GLY A 219 6.14 -18.43 0.02
C GLY A 219 6.84 -17.08 -0.23
N LEU A 220 6.34 -16.29 -1.17
CA LEU A 220 6.80 -14.91 -1.38
C LEU A 220 6.51 -14.05 -0.15
N TYR A 221 5.36 -14.26 0.48
CA TYR A 221 4.98 -13.60 1.72
C TYR A 221 5.89 -13.97 2.91
N ALA A 222 6.19 -15.26 3.11
CA ALA A 222 7.10 -15.72 4.16
C ALA A 222 8.56 -15.28 3.94
N PHE A 223 9.02 -15.25 2.68
CA PHE A 223 10.35 -14.77 2.33
C PHE A 223 10.52 -13.28 2.63
N VAL A 224 9.47 -12.46 2.42
CA VAL A 224 9.52 -11.03 2.73
C VAL A 224 9.25 -10.75 4.22
N PHE A 225 8.49 -11.60 4.93
CA PHE A 225 8.31 -11.52 6.39
C PHE A 225 9.65 -11.59 7.13
N ILE A 226 10.57 -12.45 6.67
CA ILE A 226 11.93 -12.58 7.23
C ILE A 226 12.78 -11.32 6.98
N LEU A 227 12.42 -10.50 5.98
CA LEU A 227 13.15 -9.29 5.60
C LEU A 227 12.54 -8.00 6.17
N TYR A 228 11.41 -8.10 6.87
CA TYR A 228 10.69 -6.96 7.46
C TYR A 228 10.82 -6.88 9.00
N ILE A 229 11.37 -7.94 9.62
CA ILE A 229 11.84 -7.99 11.01
C ILE A 229 13.35 -7.76 10.99
#